data_AF-A0A955HYK6-F1
#
_entry.id   AF-A0A955HYK6-F1
#
_cell.length_a   1.000
_cell.length_b   1.000
_cell.length_c   1.000
_cell.angle_alpha   90.00
_cell.angle_beta   90.00
_cell.angle_gamma   90.00
#
_symmetry.space_group_name_H-M   'P 1'
#
loop_
_entity.id
_entity.type
_entity.pdbx_description
1 polymer ?
#
loop_
_entity_poly.entity_id
_entity_poly.type
_entity_poly.pdbx_seq_one_letter_code
_entity_poly.pdbx_strand_id
1 'polypeptide(L)'
;RFTDSVGASDIAYSDRLALMKASLNIILKNPFGVGPGVFVRSLAGNPVLSASGQLLLQPVHNIFLLLISEYGLFIGIMAVTAFCGYFIWGLFNSQYKVYTFCVVLAVILLGSLDHYLVTTQQGFLVLMGLLGLVGLPSIVFQRSVS
;
A
#
# COMPACT_ATOMS: atom_id res chain seq x y z
N ARG A 1 30.65 4.82 12.95
CA ARG A 1 29.59 5.64 12.33
C ARG A 1 28.95 4.99 11.10
N PHE A 2 29.66 4.17 10.30
CA PHE A 2 29.06 3.30 9.26
C PHE A 2 28.82 1.84 9.73
N THR A 3 29.39 1.45 10.85
CA THR A 3 29.16 0.13 11.48
C THR A 3 27.78 0.04 12.15
N ASP A 4 27.25 1.19 12.59
CA ASP A 4 25.96 1.29 13.28
C ASP A 4 24.77 1.23 12.29
N SER A 5 25.00 1.54 11.01
CA SER A 5 23.95 1.53 9.98
C SER A 5 23.54 0.12 9.55
N VAL A 6 24.45 -0.86 9.63
CA VAL A 6 24.13 -2.27 9.33
C VAL A 6 23.23 -2.84 10.42
N GLY A 7 23.57 -2.63 11.70
CA GLY A 7 22.69 -3.01 12.81
C GLY A 7 21.34 -2.31 12.78
N ALA A 8 21.29 -1.03 12.40
CA ALA A 8 20.04 -0.29 12.25
C ALA A 8 19.18 -0.80 11.08
N SER A 9 19.79 -1.20 9.95
CA SER A 9 19.04 -1.77 8.83
C SER A 9 18.42 -3.12 9.16
N ASP A 10 19.13 -3.95 9.94
CA ASP A 10 18.65 -5.26 10.36
C ASP A 10 17.43 -5.12 11.29
N ILE A 11 17.45 -4.12 12.18
CA ILE A 11 16.32 -3.78 13.05
C ILE A 11 15.13 -3.33 12.20
N ALA A 12 15.30 -2.37 11.29
CA ALA A 12 14.22 -1.86 10.45
C ALA A 12 13.55 -2.95 9.59
N TYR A 13 14.34 -3.89 9.06
CA TYR A 13 13.82 -5.02 8.30
C TYR A 13 13.02 -5.98 9.20
N SER A 14 13.55 -6.32 10.38
CA SER A 14 12.86 -7.19 11.34
C SER A 14 11.53 -6.60 11.82
N ASP A 15 11.47 -5.29 12.02
CA ASP A 15 10.29 -4.54 12.44
C ASP A 15 9.19 -4.59 11.36
N ARG A 16 9.57 -4.48 10.07
CA ARG A 16 8.64 -4.66 8.95
C ARG A 16 8.05 -6.07 8.91
N LEU A 17 8.88 -7.09 9.08
CA LEU A 17 8.41 -8.48 9.12
C LEU A 17 7.48 -8.73 10.31
N ALA A 18 7.77 -8.16 11.47
CA ALA A 18 6.92 -8.26 12.65
C ALA A 18 5.54 -7.64 12.39
N LEU A 19 5.48 -6.45 11.78
CA LEU A 19 4.23 -5.81 11.39
C LEU A 19 3.45 -6.57 10.32
N MET A 20 4.12 -7.18 9.34
CA MET A 20 3.46 -8.03 8.34
C MET A 20 2.83 -9.27 8.98
N LYS A 21 3.50 -9.90 9.96
CA LYS A 21 2.93 -11.01 10.72
C LYS A 21 1.72 -10.55 11.54
N ALA A 22 1.82 -9.38 12.16
CA ALA A 22 0.71 -8.80 12.91
C ALA A 22 -0.48 -8.46 12.02
N SER A 23 -0.26 -7.90 10.82
CA SER A 23 -1.35 -7.62 9.87
C SER A 23 -2.07 -8.89 9.45
N LEU A 24 -1.35 -9.98 9.18
CA LEU A 24 -1.96 -11.28 8.88
C LEU A 24 -2.79 -11.81 10.05
N ASN A 25 -2.30 -11.69 11.28
CA ASN A 25 -3.05 -12.08 12.48
C ASN A 25 -4.34 -11.26 12.64
N ILE A 26 -4.26 -9.94 12.42
CA ILE A 26 -5.43 -9.04 12.45
C ILE A 26 -6.47 -9.46 11.40
N ILE A 27 -6.04 -9.74 10.17
CA ILE A 27 -6.92 -10.16 9.07
C ILE A 27 -7.63 -11.47 9.41
N LEU A 28 -6.90 -12.46 9.96
CA LEU A 28 -7.47 -13.75 10.34
C LEU A 28 -8.47 -13.63 11.50
N LYS A 29 -8.22 -12.75 12.46
CA LYS A 29 -9.12 -12.51 13.60
C LYS A 29 -10.32 -11.65 13.26
N ASN A 30 -10.17 -10.72 12.32
CA ASN A 30 -11.17 -9.75 11.93
C ASN A 30 -11.38 -9.78 10.40
N PRO A 31 -12.07 -10.80 9.86
CA PRO A 31 -12.26 -10.93 8.41
C PRO A 31 -13.07 -9.76 7.81
N PHE A 32 -13.86 -9.04 8.62
CA PHE A 32 -14.59 -7.83 8.24
C PHE A 32 -13.79 -6.53 8.44
N GLY A 33 -12.54 -6.63 8.89
CA GLY A 33 -11.67 -5.49 9.15
C GLY A 33 -11.82 -4.93 10.56
N VAL A 34 -10.84 -4.11 10.97
CA VAL A 34 -10.83 -3.43 12.27
C VAL A 34 -11.33 -1.98 12.21
N GLY A 35 -11.63 -1.48 11.01
CA GLY A 35 -12.03 -0.10 10.74
C GLY A 35 -10.87 0.77 10.20
N PRO A 36 -11.22 1.82 9.44
CA PRO A 36 -10.24 2.70 8.78
C PRO A 36 -9.40 3.49 9.80
N GLY A 37 -8.09 3.49 9.62
CA GLY A 37 -7.14 4.17 10.52
C GLY A 37 -7.01 3.53 11.90
N VAL A 38 -7.55 2.33 12.12
CA VAL A 38 -7.57 1.64 13.42
C VAL A 38 -6.46 0.59 13.54
N PHE A 39 -5.65 0.38 12.49
CA PHE A 39 -4.60 -0.64 12.50
C PHE A 39 -3.71 -0.58 13.75
N VAL A 40 -3.11 0.58 14.04
CA VAL A 40 -2.19 0.73 15.20
C VAL A 40 -2.91 0.49 16.52
N ARG A 41 -4.17 0.91 16.66
CA ARG A 41 -4.98 0.65 17.85
C ARG A 41 -5.28 -0.83 18.01
N SER A 42 -5.48 -1.56 16.92
CA SER A 42 -5.71 -3.02 16.95
C SER A 42 -4.49 -3.80 17.45
N LEU A 43 -3.28 -3.22 17.37
CA LEU A 43 -2.06 -3.79 17.96
C LEU A 43 -2.05 -3.70 19.50
N ALA A 44 -2.87 -2.88 20.14
CA ALA A 44 -2.88 -2.76 21.61
C ALA A 44 -3.24 -4.08 22.32
N GLY A 45 -4.05 -4.95 21.68
CA GLY A 45 -4.37 -6.27 22.20
C GLY A 45 -3.28 -7.32 21.98
N ASN A 46 -2.29 -7.04 21.13
CA ASN A 46 -1.12 -7.89 20.90
C ASN A 46 0.07 -7.02 20.46
N PRO A 47 0.72 -6.33 21.42
CA PRO A 47 1.69 -5.30 21.12
C PRO A 47 2.90 -5.89 20.39
N VAL A 48 3.26 -5.27 19.26
CA VAL A 48 4.45 -5.62 18.50
C VAL A 48 5.62 -4.83 19.04
N LEU A 49 6.66 -5.52 19.48
CA LEU A 49 7.90 -4.92 19.93
C LEU A 49 8.93 -4.91 18.79
N SER A 50 9.72 -3.85 18.75
CA SER A 50 10.88 -3.72 17.87
C SER A 50 11.94 -4.71 18.32
N ALA A 51 12.88 -5.06 17.45
CA ALA A 51 14.09 -5.76 17.86
C ALA A 51 14.88 -4.99 18.95
N SER A 52 14.68 -3.66 19.06
CA SER A 52 15.21 -2.81 20.13
C SER A 52 14.40 -2.82 21.44
N GLY A 53 13.27 -3.54 21.50
CA GLY A 53 12.37 -3.61 22.65
C GLY A 53 11.35 -2.47 22.76
N GLN A 54 11.31 -1.55 21.79
CA GLN A 54 10.35 -0.44 21.74
C GLN A 54 9.01 -0.87 21.15
N LEU A 55 7.89 -0.26 21.56
CA LEU A 55 6.59 -0.57 21.00
C LEU A 55 6.46 0.01 19.57
N LEU A 56 6.09 -0.81 18.59
CA LEU A 56 5.84 -0.35 17.21
C LEU A 56 4.45 0.26 17.11
N LEU A 57 4.40 1.59 17.14
CA LEU A 57 3.20 2.40 16.92
C LEU A 57 3.09 2.86 15.47
N GLN A 58 3.32 1.96 14.51
CA GLN A 58 3.28 2.27 13.09
C GLN A 58 2.47 1.24 12.31
N PRO A 59 1.81 1.65 11.21
CA PRO A 59 1.11 0.72 10.33
C PRO A 59 2.07 -0.23 9.60
N VAL A 60 1.52 -1.29 9.03
CA VAL A 60 2.28 -2.17 8.12
C VAL A 60 2.70 -1.38 6.87
N HIS A 61 3.97 -1.49 6.48
CA HIS A 61 4.56 -0.79 5.34
C HIS A 61 4.18 -1.45 4.00
N ASN A 62 2.89 -1.67 3.79
CA ASN A 62 2.35 -2.25 2.57
C ASN A 62 0.88 -1.87 2.45
N ILE A 63 0.53 -1.08 1.43
CA ILE A 63 -0.83 -0.56 1.25
C ILE A 63 -1.85 -1.68 1.13
N PHE A 64 -1.50 -2.77 0.44
CA PHE A 64 -2.41 -3.88 0.21
C PHE A 64 -2.75 -4.60 1.52
N LEU A 65 -1.74 -4.92 2.34
CA LEU A 65 -1.97 -5.52 3.65
C LEU A 65 -2.73 -4.58 4.58
N LEU A 66 -2.40 -3.28 4.56
CA LEU A 66 -3.08 -2.28 5.37
C LEU A 66 -4.57 -2.19 5.03
N LEU A 67 -4.91 -2.08 3.73
CA LEU A 67 -6.30 -2.02 3.27
C LEU A 67 -7.09 -3.27 3.68
N ILE A 68 -6.50 -4.46 3.55
CA ILE A 68 -7.15 -5.72 3.93
C ILE A 68 -7.32 -5.81 5.46
N SER A 69 -6.34 -5.36 6.25
CA SER A 69 -6.46 -5.34 7.72
C SER A 69 -7.54 -4.37 8.20
N GLU A 70 -7.65 -3.19 7.60
CA GLU A 70 -8.58 -2.14 8.08
C GLU A 70 -10.00 -2.32 7.55
N TYR A 71 -10.16 -2.62 6.26
CA TYR A 71 -11.48 -2.74 5.61
C TYR A 71 -11.97 -4.19 5.52
N GLY A 72 -11.13 -5.15 5.90
CA GLY A 72 -11.46 -6.57 5.86
C GLY A 72 -11.13 -7.23 4.53
N LEU A 73 -11.29 -8.54 4.52
CA LEU A 73 -10.87 -9.40 3.42
C LEU A 73 -11.67 -9.11 2.14
N PHE A 74 -13.00 -9.00 2.25
CA PHE A 74 -13.85 -8.77 1.08
C PHE A 74 -13.62 -7.38 0.47
N ILE A 75 -13.77 -6.32 1.26
CA ILE A 75 -13.63 -4.94 0.78
C ILE A 75 -12.18 -4.66 0.37
N GLY A 76 -11.21 -5.11 1.16
CA GLY A 76 -9.79 -4.96 0.85
C GLY A 76 -9.40 -5.62 -0.46
N ILE A 77 -9.76 -6.89 -0.69
CA ILE A 77 -9.46 -7.57 -1.95
C ILE A 77 -10.19 -6.90 -3.12
N MET A 78 -11.44 -6.49 -2.95
CA MET A 78 -12.18 -5.79 -3.99
C MET A 78 -11.52 -4.46 -4.37
N ALA A 79 -11.07 -3.68 -3.38
CA ALA A 79 -10.36 -2.43 -3.60
C ALA A 79 -9.02 -2.64 -4.32
N VAL A 80 -8.22 -3.62 -3.88
CA VAL A 80 -6.94 -3.97 -4.52
C VAL A 80 -7.16 -4.46 -5.96
N THR A 81 -8.18 -5.29 -6.18
CA THR A 81 -8.51 -5.82 -7.52
C THR A 81 -8.98 -4.71 -8.44
N ALA A 82 -9.85 -3.81 -7.96
CA ALA A 82 -10.31 -2.66 -8.74
C ALA A 82 -9.14 -1.71 -9.07
N PHE A 83 -8.25 -1.46 -8.10
CA PHE A 83 -7.07 -0.63 -8.28
C PHE A 83 -6.12 -1.22 -9.35
N CYS A 84 -5.78 -2.51 -9.23
CA CYS A 84 -4.97 -3.19 -10.25
C CYS A 84 -5.68 -3.23 -11.61
N GLY A 85 -6.99 -3.48 -11.63
CA GLY A 85 -7.80 -3.49 -12.85
C GLY A 85 -7.80 -2.14 -13.57
N TYR A 86 -7.88 -1.03 -12.84
CA TYR A 86 -7.78 0.32 -13.41
C TYR A 86 -6.43 0.55 -14.11
N PHE A 87 -5.33 0.15 -13.48
CA PHE A 87 -4.00 0.29 -14.07
C PHE A 87 -3.77 -0.62 -15.27
N ILE A 88 -4.25 -1.86 -15.21
CA ILE A 88 -4.21 -2.80 -16.33
C ILE A 88 -5.02 -2.25 -17.50
N TRP A 89 -6.24 -1.77 -17.24
CA TRP A 89 -7.08 -1.12 -18.24
C TRP A 89 -6.36 0.09 -18.86
N GLY A 90 -5.75 0.94 -18.03
CA GLY A 90 -4.96 2.08 -18.49
C GLY A 90 -3.83 1.67 -19.41
N LEU A 91 -3.10 0.59 -19.08
CA LEU A 91 -2.01 0.05 -19.89
C LEU A 91 -2.44 -0.36 -21.30
N PHE A 92 -3.58 -1.07 -21.40
CA PHE A 92 -4.07 -1.58 -22.67
C PHE A 92 -4.72 -0.50 -23.54
N ASN A 93 -5.30 0.52 -22.90
CA ASN A 93 -6.07 1.56 -23.58
C ASN A 93 -5.33 2.90 -23.71
N SER A 94 -4.08 3.00 -23.25
CA SER A 94 -3.29 4.23 -23.40
C SER A 94 -2.52 4.22 -24.73
N GLN A 95 -2.56 5.35 -25.42
CA GLN A 95 -1.68 5.66 -26.54
C GLN A 95 -0.18 5.75 -26.12
N TYR A 96 0.09 6.07 -24.86
CA TYR A 96 1.44 6.19 -24.29
C TYR A 96 1.78 4.99 -23.40
N LYS A 97 1.87 3.79 -23.99
CA LYS A 97 2.01 2.52 -23.25
C LYS A 97 3.22 2.46 -22.33
N VAL A 98 4.40 2.88 -22.81
CA VAL A 98 5.65 2.85 -22.01
C VAL A 98 5.55 3.79 -20.81
N TYR A 99 5.09 5.03 -21.03
CA TYR A 99 4.88 5.99 -19.96
C TYR A 99 3.89 5.48 -18.91
N THR A 100 2.75 4.95 -19.38
CA THR A 100 1.72 4.38 -18.50
C THR A 100 2.28 3.22 -17.70
N PHE A 101 3.04 2.31 -18.32
CA PHE A 101 3.75 1.23 -17.64
C PHE A 101 4.70 1.72 -16.55
N CYS A 102 5.51 2.76 -16.81
CA CYS A 102 6.39 3.34 -15.80
C CYS A 102 5.61 3.89 -14.61
N VAL A 103 4.48 4.58 -14.84
CA VAL A 103 3.62 5.11 -13.77
C VAL A 103 3.01 3.97 -12.95
N VAL A 104 2.46 2.95 -13.61
CA VAL A 104 1.89 1.77 -12.92
C VAL A 104 2.94 1.07 -12.07
N LEU A 105 4.13 0.82 -12.65
CA LEU A 105 5.22 0.20 -11.94
C LEU A 105 5.65 1.03 -10.72
N ALA A 106 5.74 2.35 -10.86
CA ALA A 106 6.07 3.25 -9.76
C ALA A 106 5.03 3.16 -8.63
N VAL A 107 3.73 3.19 -8.95
CA VAL A 107 2.65 3.10 -7.94
C VAL A 107 2.70 1.75 -7.21
N ILE A 108 2.88 0.65 -7.93
CA ILE A 108 2.94 -0.70 -7.31
C ILE A 108 4.19 -0.83 -6.43
N LEU A 109 5.35 -0.40 -6.90
CA LEU A 109 6.59 -0.46 -6.12
C LEU A 109 6.49 0.44 -4.88
N LEU A 110 6.11 1.70 -5.02
CA LEU A 110 5.98 2.60 -3.89
C LEU A 110 4.93 2.12 -2.88
N GLY A 111 3.78 1.63 -3.36
CA GLY A 111 2.72 1.14 -2.50
C GLY A 111 2.99 -0.22 -1.83
N SER A 112 3.87 -1.03 -2.41
CA SER A 112 4.33 -2.28 -1.78
C SER A 112 5.41 -2.05 -0.73
N LEU A 113 6.15 -0.95 -0.83
CA LEU A 113 7.25 -0.58 0.07
C LEU A 113 6.79 0.25 1.27
N ASP A 114 5.78 1.11 1.09
CA ASP A 114 5.29 1.97 2.16
C ASP A 114 3.80 2.32 2.01
N HIS A 115 3.18 2.63 3.15
CA HIS A 115 1.78 2.96 3.29
C HIS A 115 1.47 4.47 3.15
N TYR A 116 2.50 5.33 3.16
CA TYR A 116 2.33 6.79 3.15
C TYR A 116 1.55 7.35 1.97
N LEU A 117 1.52 6.66 0.81
CA LEU A 117 0.71 7.08 -0.34
C LEU A 117 -0.80 7.14 -0.04
N VAL A 118 -1.29 6.39 0.96
CA VAL A 118 -2.71 6.38 1.32
C VAL A 118 -2.99 6.94 2.71
N THR A 119 -1.98 6.99 3.60
CA THR A 119 -2.18 7.50 4.96
C THR A 119 -1.83 8.97 5.13
N THR A 120 -0.98 9.54 4.28
CA THR A 120 -0.64 10.98 4.33
C THR A 120 -1.42 11.76 3.28
N GLN A 121 -1.82 12.98 3.62
CA GLN A 121 -2.51 13.86 2.67
C GLN A 121 -1.66 14.14 1.42
N GLN A 122 -0.36 14.37 1.59
CA GLN A 122 0.55 14.65 0.48
C GLN A 122 0.73 13.41 -0.42
N GLY A 123 0.93 12.23 0.18
CA GLY A 123 1.00 10.97 -0.56
C GLY A 123 -0.29 10.68 -1.33
N PHE A 124 -1.44 10.96 -0.72
CA PHE A 124 -2.74 10.80 -1.36
C PHE A 124 -2.90 11.71 -2.57
N LEU A 125 -2.49 12.99 -2.47
CA LEU A 125 -2.51 13.91 -3.62
C LEU A 125 -1.61 13.42 -4.76
N VAL A 126 -0.42 12.90 -4.44
CA VAL A 126 0.48 12.29 -5.43
C VAL A 126 -0.19 11.09 -6.10
N LEU A 127 -0.81 10.20 -5.31
CA LEU A 127 -1.52 9.04 -5.83
C LEU A 127 -2.66 9.45 -6.78
N MET A 128 -3.47 10.45 -6.40
CA MET A 128 -4.55 10.96 -7.26
C MET A 128 -4.00 11.55 -8.58
N GLY A 129 -2.88 12.27 -8.53
CA GLY A 129 -2.21 12.77 -9.73
C GLY A 129 -1.74 11.65 -10.65
N LEU A 130 -1.10 10.60 -10.10
CA LEU A 130 -0.63 9.44 -10.86
C LEU A 130 -1.80 8.65 -11.48
N LEU A 131 -2.92 8.52 -10.78
CA LEU A 131 -4.15 7.93 -11.34
C LEU A 131 -4.66 8.75 -12.53
N GLY A 132 -4.70 10.08 -12.42
CA GLY A 132 -5.10 10.96 -13.51
C GLY A 132 -4.21 10.81 -14.75
N LEU A 133 -2.90 10.66 -14.55
CA LEU A 133 -1.93 10.44 -15.63
C LEU A 133 -2.12 9.12 -16.37
N VAL A 134 -2.68 8.11 -15.71
CA VAL A 134 -3.06 6.84 -16.35
C VAL A 134 -4.42 6.95 -17.03
N GLY A 135 -5.42 7.54 -16.36
CA GLY A 135 -6.79 7.58 -16.88
C GLY A 135 -7.01 8.52 -18.05
N LEU A 136 -6.51 9.76 -17.98
CA LEU A 136 -6.80 10.79 -18.99
C LEU A 136 -6.35 10.39 -20.40
N PRO A 137 -5.11 9.90 -20.62
CA PRO A 137 -4.69 9.48 -21.95
C PRO A 137 -5.47 8.29 -22.49
N SER A 138 -5.88 7.37 -21.61
CA SER A 138 -6.64 6.18 -22.00
C SER A 138 -8.07 6.51 -22.41
N ILE A 139 -8.73 7.44 -21.73
CA ILE A 139 -10.07 7.94 -22.10
C ILE A 139 -10.02 8.67 -23.44
N VAL A 140 -9.03 9.55 -23.63
CA VAL A 140 -8.86 10.32 -24.87
C VAL A 140 -8.58 9.38 -26.05
N PHE A 141 -7.74 8.37 -25.86
CA PHE A 141 -7.44 7.39 -26.91
C PHE A 141 -8.69 6.62 -27.34
N GLN A 142 -9.50 6.12 -26.41
CA GLN A 142 -10.74 5.42 -26.76
C GLN A 142 -11.70 6.29 -27.58
N ARG A 143 -11.84 7.58 -27.23
CA ARG A 143 -12.68 8.53 -28.00
C ARG A 143 -12.15 8.83 -29.41
N SER A 144 -10.85 8.67 -29.64
CA SER A 144 -10.26 8.89 -30.97
C SER A 144 -10.46 7.70 -31.91
N VAL A 145 -10.81 6.52 -31.39
CA VAL A 145 -10.93 5.27 -32.14
C VAL A 145 -12.40 4.84 -32.31
N SER A 146 -13.33 5.45 -31.57
CA SER A 146 -14.80 5.30 -31.70
C SER A 146 -15.41 6.30 -32.69
#